data_AF-R5M2X8-F1
#
_entry.id   AF-R5M2X8-F1
#
_cell.length_a   1.000
_cell.length_b   1.000
_cell.length_c   1.000
_cell.angle_alpha   90.00
_cell.angle_beta   90.00
_cell.angle_gamma   90.00
#
_symmetry.space_group_name_H-M   'P 1'
#
loop_
_entity.id
_entity.type
_entity.pdbx_description
1 polymer ?
#
loop_
_entity_poly.entity_id
_entity_poly.type
_entity_poly.pdbx_seq_one_letter_code
_entity_poly.pdbx_strand_id
1 'polypeptide(L)'
;MFSRENSKGFLLVELLATIVIMGILTGVGIVSITYLVNKTEKEYYKAQESEIIMVAKSYTQDNRSFLPKRVGQKNQIYLKTLQSKKYIGDIVDRNKKKCDPDLSYVQVYRYSKNNYSYVVNLVCDGYTSEDSSPTNLVGPDIKFVFEGIGSNDSYDLAKVTVTIEDEDKISGYRYIITKNGNEVKNSGDIDGKLEKKIEFTLPLKEFVPGVIEIKVVATDFYGNESTKSEKKTILNSKAPTCTVLQENDTWTNNIPVQTQAKCNDFAGLGCKKYNCTD
;
A
#
# COMPACT_ATOMS: atom_id res chain seq x y z
N MET A 1 12.59 75.46 -44.73
CA MET A 1 13.64 74.69 -45.43
C MET A 1 13.48 73.25 -44.99
N PHE A 2 12.97 72.38 -45.87
CA PHE A 2 12.79 70.96 -45.59
C PHE A 2 14.15 70.27 -45.50
N SER A 3 14.37 69.45 -44.47
CA SER A 3 15.39 68.40 -44.52
C SER A 3 14.83 67.13 -43.89
N ARG A 4 14.82 66.09 -44.72
CA ARG A 4 14.22 64.76 -44.53
C ARG A 4 14.77 64.04 -43.30
N GLU A 5 13.89 63.45 -42.49
CA GLU A 5 14.25 62.38 -41.56
C GLU A 5 14.69 61.14 -42.35
N ASN A 6 15.89 60.63 -42.04
CA ASN A 6 16.38 59.35 -42.54
C ASN A 6 15.77 58.23 -41.69
N SER A 7 14.65 57.65 -42.16
CA SER A 7 14.16 56.37 -41.62
C SER A 7 15.11 55.26 -42.05
N LYS A 8 16.04 54.87 -41.17
CA LYS A 8 16.82 53.63 -41.34
C LYS A 8 15.83 52.46 -41.24
N GLY A 9 15.48 51.87 -42.38
CA GLY A 9 14.67 50.66 -42.42
C GLY A 9 15.41 49.54 -41.68
N PHE A 10 14.74 48.91 -40.71
CA PHE A 10 15.25 47.73 -40.03
C PHE A 10 15.61 46.65 -41.06
N LEU A 11 16.79 46.03 -40.90
CA LEU A 11 17.19 44.91 -41.74
C LEU A 11 16.37 43.67 -41.35
N LEU A 12 15.91 42.89 -42.32
CA LEU A 12 15.08 41.69 -42.09
C LEU A 12 15.70 40.72 -41.08
N VAL A 13 17.04 40.67 -41.01
CA VAL A 13 17.78 39.82 -40.06
C VAL A 13 17.58 40.22 -38.60
N GLU A 14 17.39 41.51 -38.30
CA GLU A 14 17.15 41.99 -36.94
C GLU A 14 15.73 41.64 -36.48
N LEU A 15 14.76 41.70 -37.41
CA LEU A 15 13.40 41.23 -37.15
C LEU A 15 13.37 39.72 -36.92
N LEU A 16 14.14 38.95 -37.69
CA LEU A 16 14.24 37.50 -37.52
C LEU A 16 14.87 37.13 -36.16
N ALA A 17 15.98 37.79 -35.79
CA ALA A 17 16.65 37.56 -34.52
C ALA A 17 15.74 37.87 -33.31
N THR A 18 14.95 38.94 -33.38
CA THR A 18 14.01 39.30 -32.31
C THR A 18 12.84 38.32 -32.20
N ILE A 19 12.28 37.83 -33.30
CA ILE A 19 11.23 36.79 -33.30
C ILE A 19 11.75 35.49 -32.68
N VAL A 20 12.98 35.09 -33.00
CA VAL A 20 13.61 33.89 -32.42
C VAL A 20 13.79 34.05 -30.90
N ILE A 21 14.31 35.20 -30.43
CA ILE A 21 14.47 35.47 -29.00
C ILE A 21 13.12 35.52 -28.29
N MET A 22 12.10 36.16 -28.87
CA MET A 22 10.73 36.17 -28.33
C MET A 22 10.12 34.77 -28.25
N GLY A 23 10.35 33.91 -29.25
CA GLY A 23 9.89 32.52 -29.23
C GLY A 23 10.50 31.71 -28.08
N ILE A 24 11.79 31.89 -27.80
CA ILE A 24 12.47 31.23 -26.68
C ILE A 24 11.95 31.77 -25.34
N LEU A 25 11.84 33.09 -25.18
CA LEU A 25 11.38 33.72 -23.94
C LEU A 25 9.93 33.38 -23.60
N THR A 26 9.05 33.34 -24.60
CA THR A 26 7.65 32.94 -24.40
C THR A 26 7.55 31.47 -24.00
N GLY A 27 8.32 30.57 -24.65
CA GLY A 27 8.35 29.15 -24.29
C GLY A 27 8.78 28.90 -22.83
N VAL A 28 9.91 29.47 -22.39
CA VAL A 28 10.40 29.33 -21.01
C VAL A 28 9.48 30.05 -20.00
N GLY A 29 8.93 31.21 -20.39
CA GLY A 29 8.01 31.98 -19.56
C GLY A 29 6.72 31.23 -19.25
N ILE A 30 6.10 30.59 -20.26
CA ILE A 30 4.86 29.82 -20.08
C ILE A 30 5.06 28.65 -19.12
N VAL A 31 6.15 27.88 -19.26
CA VAL A 31 6.45 26.75 -18.38
C VAL A 31 6.69 27.23 -16.94
N SER A 32 7.43 28.33 -16.77
CA SER A 32 7.72 28.90 -15.44
C SER A 32 6.48 29.42 -14.73
N ILE A 33 5.59 30.10 -15.45
CA ILE A 33 4.31 30.60 -14.92
C ILE A 33 3.40 29.43 -14.56
N THR A 34 3.28 28.42 -15.42
CA THR A 34 2.44 27.23 -15.16
C THR A 34 2.92 26.49 -13.91
N TYR A 35 4.24 26.30 -13.77
CA TYR A 35 4.84 25.70 -12.58
C TYR A 35 4.53 26.50 -11.30
N LEU A 36 4.68 27.83 -11.35
CA LEU A 36 4.37 28.70 -10.22
C LEU A 36 2.89 28.66 -9.86
N VAL A 37 1.99 28.73 -10.85
CA VAL A 37 0.54 28.65 -10.65
C VAL A 37 0.16 27.35 -9.97
N ASN A 38 0.65 26.21 -10.46
CA ASN A 38 0.39 24.90 -9.85
C ASN A 38 0.93 24.80 -8.42
N LYS A 39 2.11 25.38 -8.14
CA LYS A 39 2.65 25.44 -6.78
C LYS A 39 1.76 26.28 -5.85
N THR A 40 1.33 27.46 -6.29
CA THR A 40 0.45 28.33 -5.50
C THR A 40 -0.92 27.69 -5.25
N GLU A 41 -1.42 26.90 -6.19
CA GLU A 41 -2.66 26.15 -6.03
C GLU A 41 -2.53 25.05 -4.98
N LYS A 42 -1.45 24.27 -5.01
CA LYS A 42 -1.17 23.28 -3.97
C LYS A 42 -1.02 23.91 -2.58
N GLU A 43 -0.30 25.03 -2.48
CA GLU A 43 -0.12 25.75 -1.21
C GLU A 43 -1.42 26.32 -0.67
N TYR A 44 -2.30 26.82 -1.56
CA TYR A 44 -3.62 27.32 -1.19
C TYR A 44 -4.47 26.22 -0.55
N TYR A 45 -4.62 25.06 -1.22
CA TYR A 45 -5.41 23.97 -0.66
C TYR A 45 -4.79 23.39 0.60
N LYS A 46 -3.45 23.23 0.64
CA LYS A 46 -2.76 22.78 1.86
C LYS A 46 -3.02 23.69 3.06
N ALA A 47 -3.11 25.01 2.85
CA ALA A 47 -3.48 25.96 3.91
C ALA A 47 -4.93 25.75 4.37
N GLN A 48 -5.87 25.57 3.43
CA GLN A 48 -7.28 25.27 3.76
C GLN A 48 -7.43 23.95 4.52
N GLU A 49 -6.77 22.88 4.07
CA GLU A 49 -6.79 21.59 4.77
C GLU A 49 -6.21 21.71 6.20
N SER A 50 -5.13 22.48 6.36
CA SER A 50 -4.52 22.73 7.68
C SER A 50 -5.45 23.49 8.62
N GLU A 51 -6.20 24.48 8.11
CA GLU A 51 -7.24 25.20 8.85
C GLU A 51 -8.36 24.25 9.29
N ILE A 52 -8.88 23.45 8.35
CA ILE A 52 -9.94 22.47 8.63
C ILE A 52 -9.48 21.44 9.69
N ILE A 53 -8.23 20.98 9.62
CA ILE A 53 -7.64 20.09 10.64
C ILE A 53 -7.58 20.79 12.01
N MET A 54 -7.19 22.06 12.07
CA MET A 54 -7.13 22.82 13.32
C MET A 54 -8.51 22.97 13.96
N VAL A 55 -9.51 23.32 13.13
CA VAL A 55 -10.92 23.41 13.51
C VAL A 55 -11.45 22.05 14.01
N ALA A 56 -11.13 20.97 13.32
CA ALA A 56 -11.51 19.62 13.75
C ALA A 56 -10.87 19.21 15.09
N LYS A 57 -9.62 19.62 15.34
CA LYS A 57 -8.97 19.42 16.65
C LYS A 57 -9.68 20.20 17.75
N SER A 58 -10.08 21.45 17.51
CA SER A 58 -10.90 22.21 18.46
C SER A 58 -12.25 21.53 18.70
N TYR A 59 -12.91 21.06 17.64
CA TYR A 59 -14.16 20.33 17.75
C TYR A 59 -14.04 19.07 18.63
N THR A 60 -13.01 18.25 18.44
CA THR A 60 -12.80 17.03 19.24
C THR A 60 -12.35 17.31 20.67
N GLN A 61 -11.71 18.46 20.93
CA GLN A 61 -11.41 18.92 22.29
C GLN A 61 -12.68 19.24 23.07
N ASP A 62 -13.63 19.94 22.45
CA ASP A 62 -14.93 20.27 23.04
C ASP A 62 -15.87 19.05 23.09
N ASN A 63 -15.74 18.14 22.13
CA ASN A 63 -16.62 16.97 21.94
C ASN A 63 -15.82 15.67 22.07
N ARG A 64 -15.13 15.46 23.20
CA ARG A 64 -14.22 14.30 23.40
C ARG A 64 -14.88 12.94 23.18
N SER A 65 -16.19 12.82 23.35
CA SER A 65 -16.96 11.60 23.08
C SER A 65 -16.92 11.18 21.60
N PHE A 66 -16.62 12.12 20.70
CA PHE A 66 -16.43 11.89 19.28
C PHE A 66 -15.08 11.24 18.96
N LEU A 67 -14.09 11.28 19.85
CA LEU A 67 -12.80 10.63 19.59
C LEU A 67 -12.96 9.11 19.49
N PRO A 68 -12.26 8.44 18.54
CA PRO A 68 -12.28 6.99 18.46
C PRO A 68 -11.87 6.33 19.80
N LYS A 69 -12.65 5.33 20.24
CA LYS A 69 -12.52 4.79 21.61
C LYS A 69 -11.49 3.68 21.74
N ARG A 70 -11.18 2.99 20.65
CA ARG A 70 -10.18 1.91 20.60
C ARG A 70 -9.09 2.26 19.61
N VAL A 71 -7.87 1.79 19.88
CA VAL A 71 -6.77 1.85 18.91
C VAL A 71 -7.21 1.12 17.64
N GLY A 72 -6.85 1.65 16.47
CA GLY A 72 -7.30 1.11 15.17
C GLY A 72 -8.66 1.65 14.71
N GLN A 73 -9.40 2.38 15.56
CA GLN A 73 -10.66 3.00 15.13
C GLN A 73 -10.44 4.40 14.55
N LYS A 74 -11.31 4.74 13.60
CA LYS A 74 -11.42 6.07 13.01
C LYS A 74 -12.85 6.57 13.01
N ASN A 75 -12.99 7.88 13.14
CA ASN A 75 -14.26 8.60 13.01
C ASN A 75 -14.08 9.75 12.01
N GLN A 76 -15.14 10.11 11.30
CA GLN A 76 -15.11 11.18 10.30
C GLN A 76 -15.98 12.37 10.73
N ILE A 77 -15.38 13.56 10.77
CA ILE A 77 -16.09 14.81 11.04
C ILE A 77 -16.33 15.50 9.70
N TYR A 78 -17.57 15.45 9.20
CA TYR A 78 -17.93 16.13 7.98
C TYR A 78 -17.82 17.65 8.12
N LEU A 79 -17.40 18.33 7.05
CA LEU A 79 -17.26 19.78 7.00
C LEU A 79 -18.59 20.47 7.34
N LYS A 80 -19.73 19.92 6.90
CA LYS A 80 -21.07 20.37 7.28
C LYS A 80 -21.31 20.42 8.79
N THR A 81 -20.74 19.47 9.54
CA THR A 81 -20.85 19.45 11.01
C THR A 81 -20.06 20.60 11.62
N LEU A 82 -18.85 20.86 11.12
CA LEU A 82 -18.01 21.97 11.59
C LEU A 82 -18.65 23.32 11.29
N GLN A 83 -19.26 23.47 10.10
CA GLN A 83 -19.97 24.68 9.68
C GLN A 83 -21.26 24.92 10.48
N SER A 84 -22.12 23.91 10.60
CA SER A 84 -23.38 24.04 11.35
C SER A 84 -23.16 24.34 12.83
N LYS A 85 -22.08 23.81 13.42
CA LYS A 85 -21.65 24.12 14.79
C LYS A 85 -20.81 25.39 14.91
N LYS A 86 -20.63 26.15 13.81
CA LYS A 86 -19.93 27.44 13.75
C LYS A 86 -18.46 27.40 14.16
N TYR A 87 -17.79 26.26 13.98
CA TYR A 87 -16.34 26.17 14.15
C TYR A 87 -15.58 26.73 12.95
N ILE A 88 -16.20 26.73 11.76
CA ILE A 88 -15.60 27.26 10.52
C ILE A 88 -16.69 27.84 9.61
N GLY A 89 -16.30 28.77 8.74
CA GLY A 89 -17.18 29.34 7.71
C GLY A 89 -17.27 28.49 6.45
N ASP A 90 -17.82 29.09 5.39
CA ASP A 90 -17.77 28.51 4.05
C ASP A 90 -16.31 28.37 3.58
N ILE A 91 -15.97 27.21 3.03
CA ILE A 91 -14.70 26.94 2.38
C ILE A 91 -14.93 27.01 0.88
N VAL A 92 -14.01 27.67 0.17
CA VAL A 92 -14.14 27.92 -1.26
C VAL A 92 -12.91 27.47 -2.02
N ASP A 93 -13.07 27.16 -3.29
CA ASP A 93 -11.97 26.94 -4.22
C ASP A 93 -11.32 28.26 -4.68
N ARG A 94 -10.26 28.17 -5.50
CA ARG A 94 -9.60 29.36 -6.05
C ARG A 94 -10.52 30.21 -6.95
N ASN A 95 -11.58 29.61 -7.48
CA ASN A 95 -12.60 30.24 -8.30
C ASN A 95 -13.76 30.82 -7.45
N LYS A 96 -13.63 30.81 -6.12
CA LYS A 96 -14.62 31.29 -5.14
C LYS A 96 -15.93 30.50 -5.12
N LYS A 97 -15.93 29.29 -5.65
CA LYS A 97 -17.05 28.36 -5.52
C LYS A 97 -16.93 27.58 -4.22
N LYS A 98 -18.05 27.29 -3.58
CA LYS A 98 -18.06 26.54 -2.32
C LYS A 98 -17.58 25.10 -2.55
N CYS A 99 -16.73 24.62 -1.67
CA CYS A 99 -16.40 23.20 -1.58
C CYS A 99 -17.60 22.43 -1.00
N ASP A 100 -17.70 21.14 -1.31
CA ASP A 100 -18.81 20.29 -0.93
C ASP A 100 -18.71 19.90 0.56
N PRO A 101 -19.61 20.37 1.43
CA PRO A 101 -19.53 20.12 2.87
C PRO A 101 -20.04 18.74 3.28
N ASP A 102 -20.78 18.05 2.42
CA ASP A 102 -21.33 16.71 2.64
C ASP A 102 -20.33 15.62 2.20
N LEU A 103 -19.47 15.91 1.22
CA LEU A 103 -18.39 15.01 0.79
C LEU A 103 -17.04 15.28 1.49
N SER A 104 -16.82 16.52 1.95
CA SER A 104 -15.58 16.86 2.67
C SER A 104 -15.64 16.44 4.14
N TYR A 105 -14.56 15.86 4.65
CA TYR A 105 -14.47 15.42 6.05
C TYR A 105 -13.04 15.45 6.59
N VAL A 106 -12.93 15.43 7.92
CA VAL A 106 -11.68 15.14 8.65
C VAL A 106 -11.76 13.74 9.23
N GLN A 107 -10.86 12.86 8.82
CA GLN A 107 -10.68 11.55 9.43
C GLN A 107 -9.79 11.68 10.66
N VAL A 108 -10.33 11.25 11.80
CA VAL A 108 -9.63 11.20 13.08
C VAL A 108 -9.34 9.74 13.39
N TYR A 109 -8.07 9.35 13.40
CA TYR A 109 -7.65 7.97 13.63
C TYR A 109 -6.86 7.84 14.93
N ARG A 110 -7.17 6.83 15.73
CA ARG A 110 -6.45 6.54 16.96
C ARG A 110 -5.39 5.48 16.73
N TYR A 111 -4.18 5.94 16.43
CA TYR A 111 -3.03 5.07 16.16
C TYR A 111 -2.33 4.56 17.43
N SER A 112 -2.60 5.15 18.60
CA SER A 112 -2.04 4.66 19.88
C SER A 112 -2.99 4.88 21.05
N LYS A 113 -2.62 4.41 22.25
CA LYS A 113 -3.42 4.56 23.46
C LYS A 113 -3.86 6.02 23.71
N ASN A 114 -3.01 7.01 23.44
CA ASN A 114 -3.31 8.41 23.78
C ASN A 114 -3.22 9.37 22.59
N ASN A 115 -2.82 8.88 21.42
CA ASN A 115 -2.54 9.75 20.29
C ASN A 115 -3.51 9.53 19.14
N TYR A 116 -3.76 10.62 18.41
CA TYR A 116 -4.66 10.68 17.28
C TYR A 116 -3.99 11.41 16.12
N SER A 117 -4.25 10.93 14.91
CA SER A 117 -3.90 11.61 13.68
C SER A 117 -5.16 12.18 13.03
N TYR A 118 -4.96 13.21 12.21
CA TYR A 118 -6.01 13.94 11.52
C TYR A 118 -5.58 14.12 10.08
N VAL A 119 -6.42 13.70 9.14
CA VAL A 119 -6.26 13.96 7.71
C VAL A 119 -7.58 14.46 7.13
N VAL A 120 -7.49 15.38 6.17
CA VAL A 120 -8.63 15.96 5.49
C VAL A 120 -8.84 15.28 4.15
N ASN A 121 -10.10 14.98 3.85
CA ASN A 121 -10.59 14.88 2.48
C ASN A 121 -11.40 16.14 2.19
N LEU A 122 -10.89 17.01 1.33
CA LEU A 122 -11.55 18.23 0.86
C LEU A 122 -11.96 18.03 -0.59
N VAL A 123 -13.25 18.21 -0.87
CA VAL A 123 -13.85 18.06 -2.20
C VAL A 123 -14.38 19.40 -2.65
N CYS A 124 -13.85 19.93 -3.75
CA CYS A 124 -14.26 21.16 -4.41
C CYS A 124 -14.34 20.91 -5.93
N ASP A 125 -15.03 21.78 -6.69
CA ASP A 125 -15.20 21.64 -8.14
C ASP A 125 -13.89 21.38 -8.92
N GLY A 126 -12.79 22.00 -8.51
CA GLY A 126 -11.48 21.88 -9.16
C GLY A 126 -10.40 21.16 -8.34
N TYR A 127 -10.76 20.57 -7.19
CA TYR A 127 -9.77 19.97 -6.29
C TYR A 127 -10.40 18.89 -5.40
N THR A 128 -9.72 17.75 -5.33
CA THR A 128 -10.01 16.68 -4.37
C THR A 128 -8.71 16.24 -3.69
N SER A 129 -8.71 16.12 -2.37
CA SER A 129 -7.52 15.67 -1.62
C SER A 129 -7.06 14.26 -2.03
N GLU A 130 -7.99 13.35 -2.32
CA GLU A 130 -7.70 11.99 -2.80
C GLU A 130 -6.92 11.98 -4.12
N ASP A 131 -7.22 12.90 -5.03
CA ASP A 131 -6.57 12.99 -6.34
C ASP A 131 -5.27 13.81 -6.31
N SER A 132 -4.99 14.50 -5.20
CA SER A 132 -3.83 15.36 -5.07
C SER A 132 -2.56 14.55 -4.80
N SER A 133 -1.44 14.87 -5.47
CA SER A 133 -0.16 14.20 -5.22
C SER A 133 0.85 15.14 -4.55
N PRO A 134 1.40 14.76 -3.38
CA PRO A 134 1.09 13.55 -2.58
C PRO A 134 -0.27 13.64 -1.86
N THR A 135 -0.96 12.50 -1.67
CA THR A 135 -2.18 12.39 -0.86
C THR A 135 -1.90 11.54 0.37
N ASN A 136 -2.44 11.96 1.51
CA ASN A 136 -2.34 11.25 2.79
C ASN A 136 -3.59 10.37 3.03
N LEU A 137 -4.35 10.06 1.97
CA LEU A 137 -5.59 9.28 2.01
C LEU A 137 -5.43 7.89 1.37
N VAL A 138 -4.24 7.57 0.87
CA VAL A 138 -3.92 6.27 0.27
C VAL A 138 -3.19 5.43 1.31
N GLY A 139 -3.64 4.19 1.50
CA GLY A 139 -3.01 3.28 2.46
C GLY A 139 -1.71 2.64 1.95
N PRO A 140 -1.07 1.80 2.77
CA PRO A 140 0.26 1.25 2.48
C PRO A 140 0.32 0.40 1.21
N ASP A 141 1.45 0.42 0.49
CA ASP A 141 1.72 -0.55 -0.57
C ASP A 141 2.23 -1.86 0.02
N ILE A 142 1.78 -2.99 -0.53
CA ILE A 142 2.09 -4.34 -0.04
C ILE A 142 2.66 -5.18 -1.19
N LYS A 143 3.81 -5.80 -0.97
CA LYS A 143 4.48 -6.69 -1.93
C LYS A 143 4.75 -8.04 -1.31
N PHE A 144 4.66 -9.09 -2.11
CA PHE A 144 4.99 -10.46 -1.73
C PHE A 144 6.07 -10.98 -2.67
N VAL A 145 7.05 -11.69 -2.11
CA VAL A 145 8.09 -12.38 -2.86
C VAL A 145 8.17 -13.80 -2.32
N PHE A 146 7.80 -14.77 -3.14
CA PHE A 146 7.87 -16.19 -2.79
C PHE A 146 9.20 -16.79 -3.26
N GLU A 147 9.81 -17.60 -2.40
CA GLU A 147 11.08 -18.30 -2.68
C GLU A 147 10.97 -19.77 -2.24
N GLY A 148 11.64 -20.67 -2.98
CA GLY A 148 11.71 -22.09 -2.62
C GLY A 148 10.37 -22.85 -2.72
N ILE A 149 9.48 -22.44 -3.63
CA ILE A 149 8.14 -23.03 -3.83
C ILE A 149 7.95 -23.67 -5.21
N GLY A 150 9.04 -23.98 -5.93
CA GLY A 150 8.98 -24.64 -7.22
C GLY A 150 8.50 -26.10 -7.11
N SER A 151 7.96 -26.66 -8.18
CA SER A 151 7.36 -28.01 -8.18
C SER A 151 8.33 -29.16 -7.86
N ASN A 152 9.65 -28.88 -7.88
CA ASN A 152 10.72 -29.83 -7.65
C ASN A 152 11.59 -29.49 -6.43
N ASP A 153 11.23 -28.47 -5.64
CA ASP A 153 11.99 -28.03 -4.48
C ASP A 153 11.78 -28.97 -3.28
N SER A 154 12.77 -29.05 -2.38
CA SER A 154 12.68 -29.74 -1.07
C SER A 154 11.72 -29.05 -0.09
N TYR A 155 11.25 -27.84 -0.44
CA TYR A 155 10.44 -26.93 0.39
C TYR A 155 11.01 -26.54 1.76
N ASP A 156 12.18 -27.03 2.15
CA ASP A 156 12.86 -26.65 3.40
C ASP A 156 13.14 -25.15 3.51
N LEU A 157 13.34 -24.51 2.37
CA LEU A 157 13.59 -23.07 2.24
C LEU A 157 12.35 -22.31 1.74
N ALA A 158 11.20 -22.98 1.64
CA ALA A 158 9.96 -22.36 1.20
C ALA A 158 9.60 -21.22 2.15
N LYS A 159 9.46 -20.01 1.60
CA LYS A 159 9.13 -18.81 2.38
C LYS A 159 8.45 -17.77 1.50
N VAL A 160 7.81 -16.81 2.16
CA VAL A 160 7.36 -15.57 1.54
C VAL A 160 7.92 -14.39 2.32
N THR A 161 8.55 -13.46 1.61
CA THR A 161 8.92 -12.16 2.14
C THR A 161 7.80 -11.19 1.82
N VAL A 162 7.30 -10.51 2.85
CA VAL A 162 6.29 -9.46 2.72
C VAL A 162 6.97 -8.14 3.01
N THR A 163 6.79 -7.19 2.09
CA THR A 163 7.24 -5.81 2.25
C THR A 163 6.02 -4.89 2.27
N ILE A 164 5.94 -4.04 3.29
CA ILE A 164 4.92 -2.99 3.42
C ILE A 164 5.65 -1.65 3.38
N GLU A 165 5.25 -0.74 2.51
CA GLU A 165 5.88 0.58 2.30
C GLU A 165 4.82 1.68 2.33
N ASP A 166 5.07 2.73 3.11
CA ASP A 166 4.20 3.90 3.23
C ASP A 166 5.00 5.13 3.68
N GLU A 167 4.89 6.25 2.96
CA GLU A 167 5.58 7.50 3.31
C GLU A 167 5.03 8.15 4.58
N ASP A 168 3.75 7.92 4.89
CA ASP A 168 3.05 8.41 6.06
C ASP A 168 3.26 7.54 7.31
N LYS A 169 4.01 6.45 7.15
CA LYS A 169 4.38 5.47 8.19
C LYS A 169 3.26 4.50 8.52
N ILE A 170 3.64 3.30 8.93
CA ILE A 170 2.74 2.19 9.18
C ILE A 170 2.35 2.16 10.67
N SER A 171 1.06 2.32 10.95
CA SER A 171 0.52 2.22 12.31
C SER A 171 0.41 0.78 12.78
N GLY A 172 0.05 -0.13 11.88
CA GLY A 172 -0.17 -1.52 12.24
C GLY A 172 -0.45 -2.38 11.02
N TYR A 173 -0.30 -3.68 11.20
CA TYR A 173 -0.60 -4.65 10.16
C TYR A 173 -0.96 -6.00 10.77
N ARG A 174 -1.59 -6.85 9.97
CA ARG A 174 -1.82 -8.26 10.29
C ARG A 174 -1.73 -9.09 9.04
N TYR A 175 -1.40 -10.37 9.22
CA TYR A 175 -1.41 -11.34 8.14
C TYR A 175 -2.17 -12.61 8.53
N ILE A 176 -2.79 -13.23 7.54
CA ILE A 176 -3.49 -14.50 7.64
C ILE A 176 -2.91 -15.43 6.58
N ILE A 177 -2.58 -16.66 6.97
CA ILE A 177 -2.18 -17.74 6.07
C ILE A 177 -3.34 -18.73 5.99
N THR A 178 -3.78 -19.00 4.77
CA THR A 178 -4.82 -19.97 4.46
C THR A 178 -4.20 -21.11 3.65
N LYS A 179 -4.45 -22.37 4.06
CA LYS A 179 -4.06 -23.58 3.33
C LYS A 179 -5.30 -24.33 2.90
N ASN A 180 -5.44 -24.57 1.60
CA ASN A 180 -6.57 -25.28 0.98
C ASN A 180 -7.94 -24.73 1.45
N GLY A 181 -8.04 -23.40 1.62
CA GLY A 181 -9.25 -22.72 2.08
C GLY A 181 -9.42 -22.62 3.60
N ASN A 182 -8.57 -23.26 4.41
CA ASN A 182 -8.64 -23.19 5.86
C ASN A 182 -7.58 -22.23 6.43
N GLU A 183 -7.97 -21.35 7.35
CA GLU A 183 -7.03 -20.52 8.11
C GLU A 183 -6.13 -21.42 8.95
N VAL A 184 -4.82 -21.33 8.71
CA VAL A 184 -3.80 -22.12 9.45
C VAL A 184 -2.94 -21.24 10.34
N LYS A 185 -2.89 -19.93 10.08
CA LYS A 185 -2.17 -18.97 10.91
C LYS A 185 -2.79 -17.59 10.81
N ASN A 186 -2.86 -16.91 11.95
CA ASN A 186 -3.27 -15.53 12.07
C ASN A 186 -2.30 -14.83 13.02
N SER A 187 -1.72 -13.72 12.58
CA SER A 187 -0.77 -12.99 13.40
C SER A 187 -1.41 -12.23 14.55
N GLY A 188 -2.73 -12.00 14.50
CA GLY A 188 -3.34 -10.90 15.23
C GLY A 188 -2.81 -9.55 14.74
N ASP A 189 -3.17 -8.48 15.44
CA ASP A 189 -2.71 -7.14 15.13
C ASP A 189 -1.27 -6.94 15.61
N ILE A 190 -0.38 -6.53 14.70
CA ILE A 190 1.02 -6.23 14.96
C ILE A 190 1.23 -4.71 14.87
N ASP A 191 1.99 -4.17 15.83
CA ASP A 191 2.41 -2.77 15.83
C ASP A 191 3.40 -2.49 14.68
N GLY A 192 3.06 -1.52 13.83
CA GLY A 192 3.91 -1.08 12.72
C GLY A 192 5.06 -0.16 13.15
N LYS A 193 5.11 0.22 14.43
CA LYS A 193 6.12 1.09 15.04
C LYS A 193 6.28 2.46 14.39
N LEU A 194 5.33 2.85 13.53
CA LEU A 194 5.41 4.07 12.73
C LEU A 194 6.67 4.12 11.86
N GLU A 195 7.08 2.96 11.34
CA GLU A 195 8.13 2.86 10.33
C GLU A 195 7.56 3.09 8.93
N LYS A 196 8.37 3.66 8.03
CA LYS A 196 7.97 3.83 6.61
C LYS A 196 8.01 2.52 5.82
N LYS A 197 8.80 1.56 6.31
CA LYS A 197 8.99 0.28 5.66
C LYS A 197 9.05 -0.82 6.69
N ILE A 198 8.29 -1.88 6.47
CA ILE A 198 8.32 -3.10 7.25
C ILE A 198 8.59 -4.26 6.31
N GLU A 199 9.54 -5.11 6.68
CA GLU A 199 9.84 -6.34 5.96
C GLU A 199 9.86 -7.50 6.94
N PHE A 200 9.12 -8.56 6.62
CA PHE A 200 9.13 -9.78 7.41
C PHE A 200 9.04 -11.01 6.51
N THR A 201 9.62 -12.11 6.99
CA THR A 201 9.64 -13.39 6.28
C THR A 201 8.78 -14.41 7.02
N LEU A 202 7.91 -15.08 6.28
CA LEU A 202 7.11 -16.18 6.80
C LEU A 202 7.65 -17.50 6.22
N PRO A 203 8.13 -18.44 7.06
CA PRO A 203 8.46 -19.77 6.59
C PRO A 203 7.19 -20.51 6.18
N LEU A 204 7.25 -21.20 5.04
CA LEU A 204 6.12 -21.91 4.44
C LEU A 204 6.25 -23.43 4.48
N LYS A 205 7.38 -23.97 4.95
CA LYS A 205 7.68 -25.41 5.01
C LYS A 205 6.53 -26.26 5.58
N GLU A 206 5.88 -25.80 6.65
CA GLU A 206 4.79 -26.54 7.31
C GLU A 206 3.45 -26.46 6.56
N PHE A 207 3.31 -25.49 5.66
CA PHE A 207 2.06 -25.25 4.93
C PHE A 207 2.10 -25.85 3.53
N VAL A 208 3.27 -26.06 2.93
CA VAL A 208 3.40 -26.64 1.58
C VAL A 208 3.56 -28.17 1.62
N PRO A 209 3.29 -28.88 0.50
CA PRO A 209 2.58 -28.44 -0.70
C PRO A 209 1.08 -28.24 -0.47
N GLY A 210 0.42 -27.66 -1.47
CA GLY A 210 -1.01 -27.33 -1.45
C GLY A 210 -1.27 -25.92 -1.99
N VAL A 211 -2.50 -25.46 -1.82
CA VAL A 211 -2.91 -24.11 -2.18
C VAL A 211 -2.73 -23.19 -0.98
N ILE A 212 -1.78 -22.28 -1.06
CA ILE A 212 -1.48 -21.29 -0.02
C ILE A 212 -1.97 -19.92 -0.46
N GLU A 213 -2.62 -19.21 0.44
CA GLU A 213 -2.96 -17.80 0.30
C GLU A 213 -2.46 -17.04 1.51
N ILE A 214 -1.69 -15.97 1.27
CA ILE A 214 -1.30 -15.02 2.31
C ILE A 214 -2.08 -13.74 2.07
N LYS A 215 -2.87 -13.34 3.06
CA LYS A 215 -3.59 -12.06 3.09
C LYS A 215 -2.93 -11.15 4.10
N VAL A 216 -2.63 -9.92 3.70
CA VAL A 216 -2.08 -8.87 4.57
C VAL A 216 -3.05 -7.69 4.56
N VAL A 217 -3.33 -7.17 5.75
CA VAL A 217 -4.04 -5.90 5.95
C VAL A 217 -3.08 -4.97 6.67
N ALA A 218 -2.80 -3.81 6.11
CA ALA A 218 -1.91 -2.81 6.68
C ALA A 218 -2.64 -1.46 6.80
N THR A 219 -2.34 -0.73 7.87
CA THR A 219 -2.95 0.56 8.20
C THR A 219 -1.85 1.59 8.40
N ASP A 220 -1.97 2.74 7.74
CA ASP A 220 -1.03 3.86 7.86
C ASP A 220 -1.25 4.69 9.15
N PHE A 221 -0.48 5.76 9.29
CA PHE A 221 -0.59 6.70 10.40
C PHE A 221 -1.92 7.45 10.44
N TYR A 222 -2.63 7.60 9.33
CA TYR A 222 -3.89 8.34 9.21
C TYR A 222 -5.13 7.44 9.27
N GLY A 223 -4.97 6.12 9.34
CA GLY A 223 -6.05 5.14 9.40
C GLY A 223 -6.56 4.69 8.03
N ASN A 224 -5.78 4.91 6.97
CA ASN A 224 -6.06 4.37 5.65
C ASN A 224 -5.56 2.93 5.59
N GLU A 225 -6.39 2.04 5.04
CA GLU A 225 -6.14 0.61 5.04
C GLU A 225 -5.92 0.10 3.62
N SER A 226 -4.90 -0.74 3.47
CA SER A 226 -4.67 -1.52 2.27
C SER A 226 -4.80 -3.00 2.60
N THR A 227 -5.51 -3.73 1.75
CA THR A 227 -5.62 -5.20 1.84
C THR A 227 -5.10 -5.81 0.54
N LYS A 228 -4.11 -6.69 0.65
CA LYS A 228 -3.61 -7.45 -0.48
C LYS A 228 -3.50 -8.93 -0.13
N SER A 229 -3.76 -9.77 -1.11
CA SER A 229 -3.62 -11.22 -0.97
C SER A 229 -2.85 -11.78 -2.15
N GLU A 230 -2.01 -12.78 -1.90
CA GLU A 230 -1.37 -13.55 -2.96
C GLU A 230 -1.56 -15.05 -2.71
N LYS A 231 -2.05 -15.72 -3.74
CA LYS A 231 -2.35 -17.14 -3.75
C LYS A 231 -1.38 -17.89 -4.66
N LYS A 232 -0.78 -18.96 -4.14
CA LYS A 232 0.09 -19.88 -4.88
C LYS A 232 -0.41 -21.31 -4.74
N THR A 233 -0.49 -22.00 -5.88
CA THR A 233 -0.71 -23.45 -5.91
C THR A 233 0.63 -24.12 -6.06
N ILE A 234 1.03 -24.86 -5.03
CA ILE A 234 2.33 -25.53 -4.96
C ILE A 234 2.06 -27.04 -5.07
N LEU A 235 2.46 -27.61 -6.20
CA LEU A 235 2.28 -29.03 -6.50
C LEU A 235 3.63 -29.73 -6.35
N ASN A 236 3.63 -30.89 -5.70
CA ASN A 236 4.77 -31.79 -5.77
C ASN A 236 4.61 -32.70 -7.00
N SER A 237 5.45 -32.48 -8.01
CA SER A 237 5.48 -33.31 -9.23
C SER A 237 6.54 -34.40 -9.21
N LYS A 238 7.40 -34.47 -8.18
CA LYS A 238 8.52 -35.42 -8.13
C LYS A 238 8.13 -36.66 -7.35
N ALA A 239 8.17 -37.82 -8.02
CA ALA A 239 7.95 -39.11 -7.38
C ALA A 239 9.04 -39.40 -6.32
N PRO A 240 8.72 -40.15 -5.26
CA PRO A 240 9.74 -40.60 -4.30
C PRO A 240 10.82 -41.43 -4.99
N THR A 241 12.06 -41.20 -4.60
CA THR A 241 13.17 -42.10 -4.96
C THR A 241 13.32 -43.13 -3.86
N CYS A 242 13.08 -44.41 -4.17
CA CYS A 242 13.22 -45.51 -3.23
C CYS A 242 14.43 -46.38 -3.59
N THR A 243 15.23 -46.71 -2.57
CA THR A 243 16.33 -47.66 -2.66
C THR A 243 16.06 -48.81 -1.69
N VAL A 244 16.08 -50.05 -2.19
CA VAL A 244 16.02 -51.25 -1.33
C VAL A 244 17.32 -51.34 -0.53
N LEU A 245 17.19 -51.49 0.79
CA LEU A 245 18.31 -51.68 1.72
C LEU A 245 18.51 -53.15 2.08
N GLN A 246 17.42 -53.92 2.14
CA GLN A 246 17.44 -55.33 2.47
C GLN A 246 16.23 -56.00 1.83
N GLU A 247 16.45 -57.08 1.09
CA GLU A 247 15.42 -57.94 0.56
C GLU A 247 15.86 -59.41 0.61
N ASN A 248 14.88 -60.31 0.57
CA ASN A 248 15.17 -61.74 0.43
C ASN A 248 15.22 -62.08 -1.06
N ASP A 249 16.42 -62.34 -1.57
CA ASP A 249 16.62 -62.73 -2.98
C ASP A 249 16.22 -64.19 -3.26
N THR A 250 15.95 -64.97 -2.21
CA THR A 250 15.56 -66.37 -2.30
C THR A 250 14.26 -66.63 -1.55
N TRP A 251 13.44 -67.50 -2.12
CA TRP A 251 12.16 -67.88 -1.54
C TRP A 251 12.36 -68.57 -0.19
N THR A 252 11.61 -68.14 0.84
CA THR A 252 11.70 -68.70 2.19
C THR A 252 10.33 -68.74 2.86
N ASN A 253 10.09 -69.82 3.61
CA ASN A 253 8.93 -69.98 4.49
C ASN A 253 9.26 -69.62 5.96
N ASN A 254 10.48 -69.16 6.24
CA ASN A 254 10.91 -68.80 7.59
C ASN A 254 10.44 -67.39 7.93
N ILE A 255 9.68 -67.26 9.02
CA ILE A 255 9.19 -65.99 9.54
C ILE A 255 10.17 -65.48 10.61
N PRO A 256 10.56 -64.18 10.60
CA PRO A 256 10.02 -63.10 9.76
C PRO A 256 10.77 -62.88 8.43
N VAL A 257 10.02 -62.63 7.36
CA VAL A 257 10.55 -62.06 6.11
C VAL A 257 10.84 -60.57 6.37
N GLN A 258 12.09 -60.14 6.16
CA GLN A 258 12.51 -58.76 6.40
C GLN A 258 12.78 -58.06 5.07
N THR A 259 11.98 -57.04 4.76
CA THR A 259 12.22 -56.11 3.65
C THR A 259 12.43 -54.71 4.22
N GLN A 260 13.54 -54.07 3.87
CA GLN A 260 13.82 -52.69 4.22
C GLN A 260 14.05 -51.88 2.95
N ALA A 261 13.38 -50.73 2.85
CA ALA A 261 13.59 -49.77 1.79
C ALA A 261 13.72 -48.37 2.40
N LYS A 262 14.62 -47.57 1.82
CA LYS A 262 14.75 -46.14 2.11
C LYS A 262 14.14 -45.37 0.96
N CYS A 263 13.02 -44.71 1.22
CA CYS A 263 12.40 -43.81 0.26
C CYS A 263 12.66 -42.36 0.66
N ASN A 264 13.07 -41.54 -0.31
CA ASN A 264 13.21 -40.09 -0.19
C ASN A 264 12.22 -39.43 -1.14
N ASP A 265 11.20 -38.79 -0.61
CA ASP A 265 10.17 -38.09 -1.38
C ASP A 265 10.38 -36.59 -1.47
N PHE A 266 11.51 -36.06 -0.95
CA PHE A 266 11.90 -34.66 -0.89
C PHE A 266 10.90 -33.70 -0.18
N ALA A 267 9.61 -34.02 -0.14
CA ALA A 267 8.51 -33.21 0.39
C ALA A 267 7.74 -33.90 1.54
N GLY A 268 8.11 -35.13 1.94
CA GLY A 268 7.55 -35.83 3.11
C GLY A 268 6.14 -36.40 2.98
N LEU A 269 5.52 -36.36 1.79
CA LEU A 269 4.12 -36.76 1.58
C LEU A 269 3.90 -37.91 0.58
N GLY A 270 4.95 -38.33 -0.14
CA GLY A 270 4.85 -39.34 -1.20
C GLY A 270 5.12 -40.77 -0.73
N CYS A 271 5.82 -40.94 0.39
CA CYS A 271 6.13 -42.27 0.93
C CYS A 271 4.96 -42.82 1.76
N LYS A 272 4.20 -43.78 1.21
CA LYS A 272 3.21 -44.55 1.97
C LYS A 272 3.70 -45.96 2.23
N LYS A 273 3.74 -46.39 3.49
CA LYS A 273 3.99 -47.79 3.85
C LYS A 273 2.75 -48.60 3.52
N TYR A 274 2.85 -49.50 2.54
CA TYR A 274 1.84 -50.52 2.30
C TYR A 274 2.16 -51.74 3.15
N ASN A 275 1.27 -52.13 4.05
CA ASN A 275 1.39 -53.40 4.76
C ASN A 275 0.75 -54.47 3.87
N CYS A 276 1.55 -55.40 3.38
CA CYS A 276 1.01 -56.64 2.83
C CYS A 276 0.25 -57.34 3.96
N THR A 277 -1.07 -57.49 3.78
CA THR A 277 -1.91 -58.31 4.65
C THR A 277 -2.14 -59.61 3.88
N ASP A 278 -1.89 -60.74 4.56
CA ASP A 278 -2.20 -62.07 4.04
C ASP A 278 -3.72 -62.30 3.95
#